data_AF-B9TN16-F1
#
_entry.id   AF-B9TN16-F1
#
_cell.length_a   1.000
_cell.length_b   1.000
_cell.length_c   1.000
_cell.angle_alpha   90.00
_cell.angle_beta   90.00
_cell.angle_gamma   90.00
#
_symmetry.space_group_name_H-M   'P 1'
#
loop_
_entity.id
_entity.type
_entity.pdbx_description
1 polymer ?
#
loop_
_entity_poly.entity_id
_entity_poly.type
_entity_poly.pdbx_seq_one_letter_code
_entity_poly.pdbx_strand_id
1 'polypeptide(L)'
;MLRPILLATTTALMLASGATAAGLDAAAVHARTLVLDSHVDVPADLGVGGHEAAIDGDSQVDLPKLERGGVDAAVLAVFVPQGPRTPEGYAKAREAADAKLAAIRGVAERHPDRAVLALRADDVEDAARAGKRAIV
;
A
#
# COMPACT_ATOMS: atom_id res chain seq x y z
N MET A 1 -37.19 15.22 -63.62
CA MET A 1 -36.43 13.98 -63.35
C MET A 1 -34.98 14.35 -63.03
N LEU A 2 -34.67 14.69 -61.78
CA LEU A 2 -33.31 14.97 -61.31
C LEU A 2 -33.04 14.13 -60.05
N ARG A 3 -31.86 13.49 -60.02
CA ARG A 3 -31.47 12.38 -59.13
C ARG A 3 -31.13 12.89 -57.72
N PRO A 4 -31.44 12.16 -56.64
CA PRO A 4 -30.96 12.49 -55.30
C PRO A 4 -29.47 12.14 -55.20
N ILE A 5 -28.66 13.11 -54.77
CA ILE A 5 -27.25 12.94 -54.45
C ILE A 5 -27.19 12.21 -53.10
N LEU A 6 -26.81 10.93 -53.09
CA LEU A 6 -26.45 10.24 -51.86
C LEU A 6 -25.10 10.79 -51.39
N LEU A 7 -25.12 11.54 -50.28
CA LEU A 7 -23.92 11.93 -49.55
C LEU A 7 -23.45 10.73 -48.73
N ALA A 8 -22.46 10.00 -49.24
CA ALA A 8 -21.80 8.92 -48.52
C ALA A 8 -20.89 9.54 -47.44
N THR A 9 -21.36 9.58 -46.20
CA THR A 9 -20.50 9.86 -45.04
C THR A 9 -19.72 8.59 -44.70
N THR A 10 -18.52 8.46 -45.24
CA THR A 10 -17.53 7.50 -44.76
C THR A 10 -17.06 7.94 -43.37
N THR A 11 -17.67 7.38 -42.32
CA THR A 11 -17.10 7.41 -40.98
C THR A 11 -15.84 6.55 -40.99
N ALA A 12 -14.69 7.19 -41.17
CA ALA A 12 -13.40 6.55 -40.97
C ALA A 12 -13.27 6.23 -39.48
N LEU A 13 -13.57 4.98 -39.11
CA LEU A 13 -13.22 4.44 -37.81
C LEU A 13 -11.68 4.38 -37.76
N MET A 14 -11.07 5.43 -37.20
CA MET A 14 -9.68 5.42 -36.80
C MET A 14 -9.54 4.38 -35.71
N LEU A 15 -9.25 3.14 -36.10
CA LEU A 15 -8.57 2.18 -35.26
C LEU A 15 -7.24 2.83 -34.92
N ALA A 16 -7.20 3.57 -33.81
CA ALA A 16 -5.97 3.80 -33.09
C ALA A 16 -5.43 2.40 -32.80
N SER A 17 -4.50 1.96 -33.64
CA SER A 17 -3.56 0.90 -33.32
C SER A 17 -2.71 1.47 -32.18
N GLY A 18 -3.32 1.52 -30.99
CA GLY A 18 -2.54 1.44 -29.77
C GLY A 18 -1.74 0.16 -29.95
N ALA A 19 -0.44 0.32 -30.21
CA ALA A 19 0.48 -0.77 -30.11
C ALA A 19 0.20 -1.40 -28.74
N THR A 20 -0.46 -2.56 -28.74
CA THR A 20 -0.47 -3.40 -27.56
C THR A 20 1.00 -3.69 -27.36
N ALA A 21 1.60 -3.05 -26.36
CA ALA A 21 2.95 -3.37 -25.95
C ALA A 21 2.97 -4.90 -25.85
N ALA A 22 3.78 -5.53 -26.69
CA ALA A 22 3.87 -6.98 -26.71
C ALA A 22 4.32 -7.42 -25.31
N GLY A 23 3.35 -7.85 -24.51
CA GLY A 23 3.43 -8.97 -23.57
C GLY A 23 4.26 -8.80 -22.31
N LEU A 24 4.09 -7.72 -21.53
CA LEU A 24 4.41 -7.82 -20.10
C LEU A 24 3.14 -8.20 -19.34
N ASP A 25 3.08 -9.44 -18.87
CA ASP A 25 2.09 -9.86 -17.88
C ASP A 25 2.43 -9.18 -16.55
N ALA A 26 1.61 -8.20 -16.16
CA ALA A 26 1.77 -7.46 -14.92
C ALA A 26 1.77 -8.38 -13.69
N ALA A 27 0.96 -9.46 -13.71
CA ALA A 27 0.94 -10.41 -12.61
C ALA A 27 2.27 -11.17 -12.50
N ALA A 28 2.86 -11.56 -13.64
CA ALA A 28 4.18 -12.17 -13.67
C ALA A 28 5.31 -11.21 -13.24
N VAL A 29 5.19 -9.90 -13.53
CA VAL A 29 6.14 -8.88 -13.03
C VAL A 29 6.01 -8.73 -11.52
N HIS A 30 4.78 -8.58 -11.05
CA HIS A 30 4.47 -8.44 -9.63
C HIS A 30 4.98 -9.62 -8.81
N ALA A 31 4.71 -10.84 -9.25
CA ALA A 31 5.08 -12.07 -8.55
C ALA A 31 6.61 -12.31 -8.42
N ARG A 32 7.45 -11.58 -9.17
CA ARG A 32 8.92 -11.72 -9.14
C ARG A 32 9.65 -10.48 -8.63
N THR A 33 8.91 -9.43 -8.28
CA THR A 33 9.48 -8.14 -7.87
C THR A 33 9.20 -7.92 -6.40
N LEU A 34 10.15 -7.31 -5.69
CA LEU A 34 9.93 -6.83 -4.33
C LEU A 34 9.01 -5.60 -4.37
N VAL A 35 7.87 -5.68 -3.71
CA VAL A 35 6.86 -4.62 -3.70
C VAL A 35 6.88 -3.90 -2.36
N LEU A 36 7.12 -2.59 -2.40
CA LEU A 36 7.16 -1.73 -1.23
C LEU A 36 6.19 -0.57 -1.43
N ASP A 37 5.33 -0.34 -0.43
CA ASP A 37 4.58 0.91 -0.29
C ASP A 37 5.35 1.86 0.64
N SER A 38 5.69 3.04 0.12
CA SER A 38 6.50 4.04 0.82
C SER A 38 5.75 4.85 1.86
N HIS A 39 4.41 4.81 1.88
CA HIS A 39 3.63 5.56 2.87
C HIS A 39 2.23 4.96 3.06
N VAL A 40 2.03 4.31 4.20
CA VAL A 40 0.74 3.79 4.63
C VAL A 40 0.28 4.51 5.89
N ASP A 41 -0.82 5.25 5.79
CA ASP A 41 -1.48 5.81 6.96
C ASP A 41 -2.24 4.71 7.70
N VAL A 42 -2.05 4.67 9.02
CA VAL A 42 -2.70 3.72 9.92
C VAL A 42 -3.63 4.42 10.91
N PRO A 43 -4.75 3.78 11.29
CA PRO A 43 -5.66 4.34 12.27
C PRO A 43 -5.00 4.46 13.65
N ALA A 44 -5.55 5.32 14.52
CA ALA A 44 -4.99 5.57 15.85
C ALA A 44 -5.07 4.33 16.78
N ASP A 45 -5.99 3.42 16.50
CA ASP A 45 -6.26 2.18 17.22
C ASP A 45 -5.74 0.94 16.47
N LEU A 46 -4.68 1.10 15.65
CA LEU A 46 -3.95 -0.02 15.05
C LEU A 46 -3.61 -1.08 16.11
N GLY A 47 -3.93 -2.35 15.83
CA GLY A 47 -3.71 -3.46 16.76
C GLY A 47 -4.83 -3.68 17.77
N VAL A 48 -5.97 -3.00 17.65
CA VAL A 48 -7.12 -3.13 18.56
C VAL A 48 -8.37 -3.53 17.80
N GLY A 49 -9.07 -4.56 18.28
CA GLY A 49 -10.39 -4.96 17.77
C GLY A 49 -10.38 -5.24 16.26
N GLY A 50 -11.21 -4.52 15.51
CA GLY A 50 -11.30 -4.65 14.05
C GLY A 50 -10.10 -4.10 13.27
N HIS A 51 -9.21 -3.35 13.93
CA HIS A 51 -7.95 -2.86 13.37
C HIS A 51 -6.74 -3.68 13.82
N GLU A 52 -6.97 -4.89 14.34
CA GLU A 52 -5.90 -5.87 14.55
C GLU A 52 -5.22 -6.20 13.21
N ALA A 53 -3.90 -6.01 13.15
CA ALA A 53 -3.11 -6.18 11.94
C ALA A 53 -3.19 -7.59 11.35
N ALA A 54 -3.49 -8.61 12.15
CA ALA A 54 -3.63 -9.98 11.65
C ALA A 54 -5.03 -10.34 11.12
N ILE A 55 -6.02 -9.47 11.25
CA ILE A 55 -7.41 -9.69 10.83
C ILE A 55 -7.63 -9.02 9.46
N ASP A 56 -8.36 -9.68 8.55
CA ASP A 56 -8.81 -9.09 7.28
C ASP A 56 -9.97 -8.13 7.58
N GLY A 57 -9.64 -6.93 8.06
CA GLY A 57 -10.58 -5.95 8.60
C GLY A 57 -11.08 -4.95 7.56
N ASP A 58 -11.69 -3.87 8.02
CA ASP A 58 -12.22 -2.81 7.13
C ASP A 58 -11.15 -1.79 6.70
N SER A 59 -9.92 -1.89 7.23
CA SER A 59 -8.80 -1.07 6.78
C SER A 59 -8.33 -1.46 5.38
N GLN A 60 -7.64 -0.53 4.70
CA GLN A 60 -7.03 -0.81 3.39
C GLN A 60 -5.79 -1.70 3.50
N VAL A 61 -5.14 -1.70 4.67
CA VAL A 61 -3.92 -2.46 4.94
C VAL A 61 -4.10 -3.25 6.23
N ASP A 62 -3.83 -4.54 6.13
CA ASP A 62 -3.61 -5.52 7.20
C ASP A 62 -2.70 -6.62 6.65
N LEU A 63 -2.16 -7.47 7.52
CA LEU A 63 -1.28 -8.56 7.12
C LEU A 63 -1.96 -9.43 6.06
N PRO A 64 -3.18 -10.00 6.25
CA PRO A 64 -3.87 -10.79 5.22
C PRO A 64 -3.94 -10.14 3.82
N LYS A 65 -4.24 -8.85 3.75
CA LYS A 65 -4.28 -8.08 2.50
C LYS A 65 -2.89 -7.92 1.88
N LEU A 66 -1.86 -7.65 2.69
CA LEU A 66 -0.47 -7.58 2.19
C LEU A 66 -0.02 -8.95 1.65
N GLU A 67 -0.42 -10.06 2.26
CA GLU A 67 -0.05 -11.40 1.78
C GLU A 67 -0.74 -11.75 0.47
N ARG A 68 -2.06 -11.54 0.42
CA ARG A 68 -2.86 -11.79 -0.79
C ARG A 68 -2.49 -10.84 -1.93
N GLY A 69 -2.14 -9.60 -1.60
CA GLY A 69 -1.75 -8.57 -2.55
C GLY A 69 -0.31 -8.67 -3.03
N GLY A 70 0.53 -9.52 -2.42
CA GLY A 70 1.95 -9.62 -2.76
C GLY A 70 2.70 -8.31 -2.50
N VAL A 71 2.43 -7.66 -1.35
CA VAL A 71 3.18 -6.50 -0.89
C VAL A 71 4.14 -6.97 0.19
N ASP A 72 5.44 -6.85 -0.09
CA ASP A 72 6.50 -7.36 0.77
C ASP A 72 6.85 -6.39 1.89
N ALA A 73 6.69 -5.09 1.66
CA ALA A 73 7.04 -4.06 2.63
C ALA A 73 6.03 -2.91 2.66
N ALA A 74 5.76 -2.40 3.86
CA ALA A 74 4.92 -1.25 4.08
C ALA A 74 5.58 -0.30 5.09
N VAL A 75 5.77 0.96 4.69
CA VAL A 75 6.22 2.03 5.57
C VAL A 75 5.01 2.59 6.31
N LEU A 76 4.82 2.18 7.56
CA LEU A 76 3.68 2.61 8.35
C LEU A 76 3.97 3.98 8.96
N ALA A 77 3.22 4.99 8.56
CA ALA A 77 3.55 6.37 8.88
C ALA A 77 3.22 6.72 10.35
N VAL A 78 4.22 7.21 11.09
CA VAL A 78 4.01 7.90 12.37
C VAL A 78 3.55 9.34 12.10
N PHE A 79 2.30 9.47 11.66
CA PHE A 79 1.67 10.76 11.39
C PHE A 79 0.83 11.25 12.58
N VAL A 80 0.96 12.54 12.90
CA VAL A 80 0.08 13.27 13.83
C VAL A 80 -0.41 14.57 13.17
N PRO A 81 -1.69 14.96 13.34
CA PRO A 81 -2.19 16.22 12.80
C PRO A 81 -1.45 17.43 13.37
N GLN A 82 -1.30 18.47 12.55
CA GLN A 82 -0.71 19.73 12.98
C GLN A 82 -1.53 20.38 14.11
N GLY A 83 -0.85 20.80 15.17
CA GLY A 83 -1.45 21.53 16.29
C GLY A 83 -0.74 22.87 16.58
N PRO A 84 -1.11 23.55 17.67
CA PRO A 84 -0.46 24.78 18.14
C PRO A 84 1.03 24.57 18.42
N ARG A 85 1.84 25.59 18.15
CA ARG A 85 3.30 25.59 18.39
C ARG A 85 3.63 26.03 19.82
N THR A 86 3.05 25.34 20.81
CA THR A 86 3.25 25.60 22.25
C THR A 86 3.85 24.35 22.93
N PRO A 87 4.42 24.47 24.14
CA PRO A 87 4.89 23.31 24.90
C PRO A 87 3.83 22.20 25.04
N GLU A 88 2.58 22.56 25.31
CA GLU A 88 1.46 21.63 25.45
C GLU A 88 1.09 20.98 24.11
N GLY A 89 1.11 21.75 23.02
CA GLY A 89 0.89 21.24 21.67
C GLY A 89 1.94 20.21 21.26
N TYR A 90 3.21 20.46 21.57
CA TYR A 90 4.29 19.50 21.33
C TYR A 90 4.18 18.25 22.20
N ALA A 91 3.83 18.38 23.49
CA ALA A 91 3.62 17.25 24.38
C ALA A 91 2.51 16.32 23.86
N LYS A 92 1.37 16.89 23.45
CA LYS A 92 0.25 16.14 22.87
C LYS A 92 0.62 15.45 21.56
N ALA A 93 1.33 16.15 20.66
CA ALA A 93 1.78 15.57 19.40
C ALA A 93 2.76 14.40 19.65
N ARG A 94 3.66 14.54 20.63
CA ARG A 94 4.61 13.50 21.01
C ARG A 94 3.92 12.27 21.59
N GLU A 95 2.95 12.46 22.48
CA GLU A 95 2.19 11.35 23.06
C GLU A 95 1.49 10.52 21.98
N ALA A 96 0.82 11.18 21.02
CA ALA A 96 0.15 10.50 19.92
C ALA A 96 1.15 9.80 18.97
N ALA A 97 2.31 10.42 18.70
CA ALA A 97 3.35 9.82 17.87
C ALA A 97 3.96 8.58 18.54
N ASP A 98 4.25 8.64 19.85
CA ASP A 98 4.79 7.52 20.62
C ASP A 98 3.79 6.36 20.69
N ALA A 99 2.50 6.63 20.91
CA ALA A 99 1.46 5.61 20.88
C ALA A 99 1.37 4.92 19.52
N LYS A 100 1.42 5.68 18.41
CA LYS A 100 1.39 5.13 17.06
C LYS A 100 2.64 4.31 16.74
N LEU A 101 3.82 4.80 17.13
CA LEU A 101 5.08 4.08 16.97
C LEU A 101 5.07 2.74 17.74
N ALA A 102 4.53 2.74 18.97
CA ALA A 102 4.38 1.52 19.75
C ALA A 102 3.42 0.51 19.07
N ALA A 103 2.30 0.98 18.53
CA ALA A 103 1.36 0.13 17.79
C ALA A 103 2.00 -0.49 16.53
N ILE A 104 2.77 0.29 15.76
CA ILE A 104 3.50 -0.17 14.57
C ILE A 104 4.53 -1.25 14.94
N ARG A 105 5.36 -1.01 15.96
CA ARG A 105 6.32 -2.01 16.47
C ARG A 105 5.60 -3.28 16.92
N GLY A 106 4.46 -3.11 17.58
CA GLY A 106 3.60 -4.19 18.05
C GLY A 106 3.12 -5.13 16.95
N VAL A 107 3.07 -4.72 15.67
CA VAL A 107 2.69 -5.62 14.57
C VAL A 107 3.69 -6.77 14.44
N ALA A 108 4.99 -6.48 14.35
CA ALA A 108 6.03 -7.49 14.22
C ALA A 108 6.28 -8.26 15.53
N GLU A 109 6.13 -7.59 16.68
CA GLU A 109 6.30 -8.23 17.99
C GLU A 109 5.22 -9.28 18.27
N ARG A 110 3.97 -9.02 17.85
CA ARG A 110 2.84 -9.92 18.09
C ARG A 110 2.70 -11.00 17.01
N HIS A 111 3.18 -10.74 15.80
CA HIS A 111 3.07 -11.65 14.64
C HIS A 111 4.44 -11.95 14.01
N PRO A 112 5.44 -12.44 14.77
CA PRO A 112 6.83 -12.60 14.31
C PRO A 112 6.99 -13.69 13.23
N ASP A 113 6.01 -14.58 13.09
CA ASP A 113 5.92 -15.59 12.03
C ASP A 113 5.52 -14.97 10.69
N ARG A 114 4.81 -13.83 10.69
CA ARG A 114 4.26 -13.17 9.50
C ARG A 114 4.92 -11.84 9.15
N ALA A 115 5.49 -11.14 10.13
CA ALA A 115 6.05 -9.81 9.94
C ALA A 115 7.38 -9.60 10.69
N VAL A 116 8.17 -8.64 10.21
CA VAL A 116 9.45 -8.24 10.79
C VAL A 116 9.51 -6.71 10.81
N LEU A 117 10.03 -6.12 11.90
CA LEU A 117 10.40 -4.71 11.91
C LEU A 117 11.72 -4.53 11.15
N ALA A 118 11.67 -3.91 9.98
CA ALA A 118 12.83 -3.68 9.14
C ALA A 118 13.44 -2.31 9.44
N LEU A 119 14.72 -2.28 9.81
CA LEU A 119 15.47 -1.05 10.12
C LEU A 119 16.50 -0.72 9.04
N ARG A 120 16.73 -1.64 8.11
CA ARG A 120 17.67 -1.55 6.98
C ARG A 120 17.06 -2.18 5.73
N ALA A 121 17.61 -1.86 4.57
CA ALA A 121 17.20 -2.48 3.30
C ALA A 121 17.36 -4.02 3.34
N ASP A 122 18.47 -4.51 3.89
CA ASP A 122 18.72 -5.95 4.03
C ASP A 122 17.60 -6.66 4.81
N ASP A 123 17.06 -6.03 5.87
CA ASP A 123 15.94 -6.60 6.64
C ASP A 123 14.68 -6.75 5.79
N VAL A 124 14.43 -5.82 4.86
CA VAL A 124 13.30 -5.87 3.92
C VAL A 124 13.47 -7.03 2.95
N GLU A 125 14.67 -7.17 2.37
CA GLU A 125 14.95 -8.26 1.45
C GLU A 125 14.91 -9.64 2.14
N ASP A 126 15.44 -9.75 3.36
CA ASP A 126 15.40 -10.97 4.16
C ASP A 126 13.96 -11.35 4.53
N ALA A 127 13.13 -10.38 4.90
CA ALA A 127 11.71 -10.61 5.17
C ALA A 127 10.99 -11.14 3.92
N ALA A 128 11.19 -10.51 2.76
CA ALA A 128 10.62 -10.94 1.49
C ALA A 128 11.04 -12.37 1.13
N ARG A 129 12.34 -12.70 1.25
CA ARG A 129 12.86 -14.07 1.04
C ARG A 129 12.24 -15.09 1.99
N ALA A 130 11.93 -14.68 3.22
CA ALA A 130 11.29 -15.52 4.24
C ALA A 130 9.75 -15.59 4.10
N GLY A 131 9.15 -14.88 3.13
CA GLY A 131 7.69 -14.81 2.95
C GLY A 131 6.97 -13.98 4.02
N LYS A 132 7.70 -13.11 4.73
CA LYS A 132 7.21 -12.21 5.78
C LYS A 132 7.06 -10.79 5.26
N ARG A 133 6.19 -10.00 5.91
CA ARG A 133 6.03 -8.57 5.63
C ARG A 133 7.03 -7.75 6.42
N ALA A 134 7.79 -6.92 5.73
CA ALA A 134 8.62 -5.90 6.34
C ALA A 134 7.76 -4.69 6.74
N ILE A 135 7.67 -4.45 8.04
CA ILE A 135 7.10 -3.24 8.60
C ILE A 135 8.26 -2.26 8.80
N VAL A 136 8.20 -1.11 8.13
CA VAL A 136 9.23 -0.06 8.18
C VAL A 136 8.73 1.12 9.01
#